data_AF-A0A8D1T3T6-F1
#
_entry.id   AF-A0A8D1T3T6-F1
#
_cell.length_a   1.000
_cell.length_b   1.000
_cell.length_c   1.000
_cell.angle_alpha   90.00
_cell.angle_beta   90.00
_cell.angle_gamma   90.00
#
_symmetry.space_group_name_H-M   'P 1'
#
loop_
_entity.id
_entity.type
_entity.pdbx_description
1 polymer ?
#
loop_
_entity_poly.entity_id
_entity_poly.type
_entity_poly.pdbx_seq_one_letter_code
_entity_poly.pdbx_strand_id
1 'polypeptide(L)'
;MAKVSDKERILKAAREKQNVPYKETPIRLSADFSMETLQTRREWQEIFKVLKGKNMQPRILYPARISFKIEGEIKIFSNKEKLKEYSNTKPRLKEILKGLL
;
A
#
# COMPACT_ATOMS: atom_id res chain seq x y z
N MET A 1 15.66 13.56 -17.05
CA MET A 1 15.08 12.41 -16.30
C MET A 1 13.78 12.87 -15.65
N ALA A 2 12.66 12.21 -15.89
CA ALA A 2 11.41 12.51 -15.19
C ALA A 2 11.58 12.19 -13.70
N LYS A 3 11.15 13.08 -12.79
CA LYS A 3 11.32 12.87 -11.35
C LYS A 3 10.33 11.82 -10.86
N VAL A 4 10.77 10.93 -9.97
CA VAL A 4 9.90 9.91 -9.34
C VAL A 4 8.69 10.57 -8.65
N SER A 5 8.87 11.78 -8.10
CA SER A 5 7.80 12.59 -7.51
C SER A 5 6.65 12.89 -8.48
N ASP A 6 6.94 13.10 -9.76
CA ASP A 6 5.93 13.44 -10.76
C ASP A 6 5.08 12.22 -11.11
N LYS A 7 5.72 11.05 -11.21
CA LYS A 7 5.04 9.76 -11.39
C LYS A 7 4.09 9.46 -10.21
N GLU A 8 4.52 9.72 -8.98
CA GLU A 8 3.67 9.54 -7.80
C GLU A 8 2.47 10.49 -7.78
N ARG A 9 2.68 11.77 -8.13
CA ARG A 9 1.60 12.77 -8.19
C ARG A 9 0.55 12.42 -9.25
N ILE A 10 0.97 12.01 -10.45
CA ILE A 10 0.06 11.62 -11.53
C ILE A 10 -0.76 10.39 -11.13
N LEU A 11 -0.11 9.36 -10.59
CA LEU A 11 -0.80 8.15 -10.13
C LEU A 11 -1.76 8.42 -8.96
N LYS A 12 -1.42 9.37 -8.08
CA LYS A 12 -2.31 9.81 -6.99
C LYS A 12 -3.56 10.49 -7.56
N ALA A 13 -3.38 11.48 -8.44
CA ALA A 13 -4.49 12.18 -9.08
C ALA A 13 -5.40 11.24 -9.87
N ALA A 14 -4.82 10.28 -10.60
CA ALA A 14 -5.58 9.28 -11.35
C ALA A 14 -6.44 8.38 -10.44
N ARG A 15 -5.94 8.00 -9.26
CA ARG A 15 -6.70 7.20 -8.28
C ARG A 15 -7.80 7.99 -7.60
N GLU A 16 -7.55 9.27 -7.26
CA GLU A 16 -8.55 10.15 -6.66
C GLU A 16 -9.71 10.41 -7.64
N LYS A 17 -9.39 10.61 -8.92
CA LYS A 17 -10.39 10.86 -9.96
C LYS A 17 -11.18 9.60 -10.37
N GLN A 18 -10.59 8.41 -10.21
CA GLN A 18 -11.08 7.06 -10.60
C GLN A 18 -11.40 6.86 -12.09
N ASN A 19 -11.91 7.88 -12.77
CA ASN A 19 -12.21 7.91 -14.20
C ASN A 19 -11.28 8.89 -14.91
N VAL A 20 -10.35 8.37 -15.71
CA VAL A 20 -9.45 9.15 -16.56
C VAL A 20 -9.85 8.90 -18.02
N PRO A 21 -10.65 9.78 -18.65
CA PRO A 21 -11.05 9.59 -20.04
C PRO A 21 -9.92 9.98 -21.00
N TYR A 22 -9.66 9.15 -22.01
CA TYR A 22 -8.83 9.45 -23.16
C TYR A 22 -9.60 9.11 -24.43
N LYS A 23 -9.86 10.11 -25.28
CA LYS A 23 -10.69 9.95 -26.49
C LYS A 23 -12.01 9.22 -26.17
N GLU A 24 -12.73 9.72 -25.16
CA GLU A 24 -14.01 9.16 -24.67
C GLU A 24 -13.93 7.76 -24.05
N THR A 25 -12.75 7.12 -24.04
CA THR A 25 -12.56 5.80 -23.44
C THR A 25 -11.96 5.94 -22.03
N PRO A 26 -12.57 5.35 -20.99
CA PRO A 26 -11.98 5.35 -19.65
C PRO A 26 -10.72 4.48 -19.64
N ILE A 27 -9.60 5.05 -19.23
CA ILE A 27 -8.33 4.34 -19.09
C ILE A 27 -7.89 4.26 -17.63
N ARG A 28 -7.15 3.20 -17.29
CA ARG A 28 -6.60 2.99 -15.95
C ARG A 28 -5.09 3.16 -15.97
N LEU A 29 -4.60 4.21 -15.32
CA LEU A 29 -3.17 4.42 -15.12
C LEU A 29 -2.66 3.53 -13.98
N SER A 30 -1.73 2.63 -14.32
CA SER A 30 -1.03 1.76 -13.37
C SER A 30 0.48 2.02 -13.47
N ALA A 31 1.19 1.84 -12.36
CA ALA A 31 2.65 1.86 -12.40
C ALA A 31 3.16 0.54 -12.98
N ASP A 32 4.16 0.64 -13.86
CA ASP A 32 4.96 -0.50 -14.27
C ASP A 32 5.88 -0.93 -13.12
N PHE A 33 5.87 -2.23 -12.81
CA PHE A 33 6.52 -2.85 -11.67
C PHE A 33 7.21 -4.15 -12.10
N SER A 34 8.38 -4.44 -11.54
CA SER A 34 9.01 -5.76 -11.69
C SER A 34 8.12 -6.86 -11.11
N MET A 35 8.33 -8.10 -11.55
CA MET A 35 7.58 -9.26 -11.05
C MET A 35 7.69 -9.42 -9.53
N GLU A 36 8.87 -9.20 -8.96
CA GLU A 36 9.11 -9.18 -7.52
C GLU A 36 8.26 -8.11 -6.82
N THR A 37 8.25 -6.88 -7.35
CA THR A 37 7.45 -5.77 -6.79
C THR A 37 5.95 -6.07 -6.86
N LEU A 38 5.50 -6.73 -7.92
CA LEU A 38 4.11 -7.16 -8.07
C LEU A 38 3.74 -8.24 -7.04
N GLN A 39 4.62 -9.18 -6.76
CA GLN A 39 4.40 -10.23 -5.77
C GLN A 39 4.30 -9.62 -4.36
N THR A 40 5.24 -8.77 -3.96
CA THR A 40 5.19 -8.07 -2.68
C THR A 40 3.91 -7.23 -2.54
N ARG A 41 3.45 -6.60 -3.64
CA ARG A 41 2.17 -5.87 -3.64
C ARG A 41 0.95 -6.75 -3.42
N ARG A 42 0.95 -8.00 -3.92
CA ARG A 42 -0.13 -8.97 -3.68
C ARG A 42 -0.18 -9.37 -2.21
N GLU A 43 0.96 -9.65 -1.60
CA GLU A 43 1.05 -9.92 -0.16
C GLU A 43 0.52 -8.72 0.65
N TRP A 44 0.86 -7.50 0.25
CA TRP A 44 0.30 -6.31 0.88
C TRP A 44 -1.21 -6.14 0.69
N GLN A 45 -1.83 -6.71 -0.36
CA GLN A 45 -3.29 -6.57 -0.56
C GLN A 45 -4.10 -7.23 0.56
N GLU A 46 -3.68 -8.42 1.02
CA GLU A 46 -4.40 -9.14 2.08
C GLU A 46 -4.33 -8.39 3.39
N ILE A 47 -3.12 -7.93 3.76
CA ILE A 47 -2.86 -7.11 4.94
C ILE A 47 -3.63 -5.78 4.86
N PHE A 48 -3.64 -5.15 3.69
CA PHE A 48 -4.38 -3.90 3.46
C PHE A 48 -5.88 -4.04 3.74
N LYS A 49 -6.51 -5.14 3.29
CA LYS A 49 -7.94 -5.38 3.54
C LYS A 49 -8.25 -5.45 5.04
N VAL A 50 -7.42 -6.18 5.79
CA VAL A 50 -7.58 -6.32 7.26
C VAL A 50 -7.36 -4.99 7.98
N LEU A 51 -6.29 -4.26 7.64
CA LEU A 51 -6.01 -2.94 8.23
C LEU A 51 -7.10 -1.92 7.90
N LYS A 52 -7.72 -2.00 6.71
CA LYS A 52 -8.83 -1.14 6.31
C LYS A 52 -10.07 -1.39 7.18
N GLY A 53 -10.37 -2.64 7.51
CA GLY A 53 -11.47 -3.01 8.41
C GLY A 53 -11.28 -2.57 9.87
N LYS A 54 -10.04 -2.26 10.28
CA LYS A 54 -9.70 -1.78 11.63
C LYS A 54 -9.49 -0.25 11.71
N ASN A 55 -9.90 0.50 10.68
CA ASN A 55 -9.77 1.95 10.59
C ASN A 55 -8.33 2.48 10.74
N MET A 56 -7.32 1.68 10.38
CA MET A 56 -5.90 2.05 10.48
C MET A 56 -5.38 2.89 9.31
N GLN A 57 -6.27 3.38 8.43
CA GLN A 57 -5.94 4.22 7.28
C GLN A 57 -4.75 3.71 6.43
N PRO A 58 -4.77 2.43 5.99
CA PRO A 58 -3.64 1.87 5.28
C PRO A 58 -3.45 2.55 3.91
N ARG A 59 -2.20 2.68 3.46
CA ARG A 59 -1.80 3.16 2.13
C ARG A 59 -0.69 2.27 1.57
N ILE A 60 -0.76 1.95 0.28
CA ILE A 60 0.33 1.25 -0.43
C ILE A 60 1.12 2.28 -1.22
N LEU A 61 2.35 2.51 -0.78
CA LEU A 61 3.29 3.45 -1.37
C LEU A 61 4.12 2.80 -2.47
N TYR A 62 4.66 3.62 -3.36
CA TYR A 62 5.62 3.18 -4.37
C TYR A 62 6.98 2.84 -3.73
N PRO A 63 7.73 1.84 -4.22
CA PRO A 63 7.33 0.84 -5.20
C PRO A 63 6.48 -0.30 -4.61
N ALA A 64 6.78 -0.83 -3.43
CA ALA A 64 5.98 -1.85 -2.73
C ALA A 64 6.10 -1.73 -1.21
N ARG A 65 5.67 -0.59 -0.65
CA ARG A 65 5.70 -0.35 0.81
C ARG A 65 4.27 -0.22 1.32
N ILE A 66 3.98 -0.74 2.50
CA ILE A 66 2.70 -0.50 3.18
C ILE A 66 2.92 0.53 4.28
N SER A 67 1.98 1.46 4.42
CA SER A 67 1.91 2.36 5.57
C SER A 67 0.53 2.31 6.19
N PHE A 68 0.47 2.50 7.50
CA PHE A 68 -0.78 2.60 8.24
C PHE A 68 -0.59 3.37 9.54
N LYS A 69 -1.68 3.89 10.08
CA LYS A 69 -1.72 4.62 11.34
C LYS A 69 -2.02 3.65 12.48
N ILE A 70 -1.15 3.61 13.48
CA ILE A 70 -1.33 2.85 14.72
C ILE A 70 -0.91 3.72 15.90
N GLU A 71 -1.74 3.78 16.94
CA GLU A 71 -1.45 4.56 18.17
C GLU A 71 -1.10 6.05 17.92
N GLY A 72 -1.65 6.65 16.85
CA GLY A 72 -1.39 8.05 16.49
C GLY A 72 -0.22 8.24 15.52
N GLU A 73 0.67 7.26 15.38
CA GLU A 73 1.84 7.32 14.51
C GLU A 73 1.60 6.63 13.16
N ILE A 74 2.19 7.17 12.09
CA ILE A 74 2.23 6.51 10.78
C ILE A 74 3.51 5.67 10.71
N LYS A 75 3.35 4.35 10.55
CA LYS A 75 4.47 3.44 10.31
C LYS A 75 4.49 3.01 8.85
N ILE A 76 5.70 2.75 8.33
CA ILE A 76 5.93 2.36 6.94
C ILE A 76 6.84 1.13 6.92
N PHE A 77 6.43 0.09 6.21
CA PHE A 77 7.15 -1.18 6.09
C PHE A 77 7.43 -1.48 4.62
N SER A 78 8.66 -1.94 4.33
CA SER A 78 9.09 -2.33 2.99
C SER A 78 8.99 -3.83 2.73
N ASN A 79 9.11 -4.66 3.77
CA ASN A 79 9.03 -6.11 3.69
C ASN A 79 8.17 -6.68 4.83
N LYS A 80 7.71 -7.91 4.65
CA LYS A 80 6.82 -8.61 5.58
C LYS A 80 7.51 -8.95 6.91
N GLU A 81 8.80 -9.25 6.89
CA GLU A 81 9.60 -9.60 8.08
C GLU A 81 9.65 -8.46 9.10
N LYS A 82 9.95 -7.23 8.68
CA LYS A 82 9.96 -6.07 9.59
C LYS A 82 8.58 -5.79 10.18
N LEU A 83 7.51 -6.04 9.41
CA LEU A 83 6.15 -5.94 9.93
C LEU A 83 5.87 -7.04 10.97
N LYS A 84 6.38 -8.26 10.77
CA LYS A 84 6.29 -9.37 11.73
C LYS A 84 7.00 -9.06 13.03
N GLU A 85 8.24 -8.59 12.98
CA GLU A 85 9.00 -8.13 14.16
C GLU A 85 8.24 -7.05 14.92
N TYR A 86 7.76 -6.02 14.21
CA TYR A 86 6.97 -4.96 14.83
C TYR A 86 5.66 -5.47 15.44
N SER A 87 4.96 -6.38 14.77
CA SER A 87 3.73 -6.98 15.28
C SER A 87 3.97 -7.76 16.58
N ASN A 88 5.12 -8.41 16.74
CA ASN A 88 5.46 -9.13 17.96
C ASN A 88 5.59 -8.22 19.18
N THR A 89 6.00 -6.97 18.98
CA THR A 89 6.08 -5.96 20.06
C THR A 89 4.73 -5.34 20.43
N LYS A 90 3.69 -5.54 19.60
CA LYS A 90 2.39 -4.88 19.73
C LYS A 90 1.26 -5.91 19.75
N PRO A 91 0.74 -6.30 20.93
CA PRO A 91 -0.26 -7.37 21.07
C PRO A 91 -1.50 -7.16 20.19
N ARG A 92 -2.03 -5.93 20.15
CA ARG A 92 -3.17 -5.55 19.31
C ARG A 92 -2.90 -5.76 17.82
N LEU A 93 -1.70 -5.42 17.35
CA LEU A 93 -1.34 -5.59 15.95
C LEU A 93 -1.12 -7.07 15.60
N LYS A 94 -0.51 -7.83 16.53
CA LYS A 94 -0.32 -9.28 16.41
C LYS A 94 -1.63 -10.02 16.24
N GLU A 95 -2.65 -9.65 17.01
CA GLU A 95 -3.98 -10.25 16.93
C GLU A 95 -4.68 -9.91 15.60
N ILE A 96 -4.60 -8.65 15.17
CA ILE A 96 -5.20 -8.19 13.90
C ILE A 96 -4.58 -8.92 12.70
N LEU A 97 -3.27 -9.14 12.70
CA LEU A 97 -2.53 -9.75 11.59
C LEU A 97 -2.30 -11.26 11.77
N LYS A 98 -3.00 -11.90 12.71
CA LYS A 98 -2.89 -13.33 12.98
C LYS A 98 -3.27 -14.14 11.74
N GLY A 99 -2.38 -15.05 11.31
CA GLY A 99 -2.58 -15.89 10.13
C GLY A 99 -2.19 -15.23 8.80
N LEU A 100 -1.82 -13.94 8.79
CA LEU A 100 -1.30 -13.24 7.62
C LEU A 100 0.23 -13.09 7.63
N LEU A 101 0.85 -13.08 8.82
CA LEU A 101 2.30 -12.92 9.07
C LEU A 101 2.92 -14.18 9.68
#